data_AF-A0A9E1L645-F1
#
_entry.id   AF-A0A9E1L645-F1
#
_cell.length_a   1.000
_cell.length_b   1.000
_cell.length_c   1.000
_cell.angle_alpha   90.00
_cell.angle_beta   90.00
_cell.angle_gamma   90.00
#
_symmetry.space_group_name_H-M   'P 1'
#
loop_
_entity.id
_entity.type
_entity.pdbx_description
1 polymer ?
#
loop_
_entity_poly.entity_id
_entity_poly.type
_entity_poly.pdbx_seq_one_letter_code
_entity_poly.pdbx_strand_id
1 'polypeptide(L)'
;MFNNQRTLRALCLIGFSSTALATSPQERPGEPLATLTADLLSRFEIGKIAFNEDLTIEGGLGPIFNQTSCGSCHNNPIGGAGSQTVTRFGFIGKKGGFDPLAELGGSLRQAEAINDDCAEFVPPEANVTSLRVTNSALAFGLVEAISDADLLANRDSQPETLRGHAHMVSNFEDPTDELHVGRFGWKAQVASVLTFSSDASQNEMGLSNRFLPFDNAPNGDEELLANCDTVADPEDGPDADGYDFIDRVTDFQRFLAPPSQTPQMGMQGETVFINIGCAVCHTPTFTTGNDPETESVLRNVSIQPYGDFLLHDMGIAGDGIVQGEANGQQLKTPPLWGVAYRDPLWHDARFSAGTFDSRIRDAIAEHGVFGSQGEPSAEAFAALGVDDQNALISFLGSLGQVEFDSDSDGDVERNDFHGYSDTIGFHPCFGTTVTPDDPCAIHDVDQDGDIDLDDFDVFLIAYDDEFADCNENGTNDLLDILLGETDDDNNGVPDSCQTCLGDLDGDGNLGVSEILTMIDAWGPCMNCASDINGDGEVDVTDLLFIVGNWGPCS
;
A
#
# COMPACT_ATOMS: atom_id res chain seq x y z
N MET A 1 32.82 -27.53 5.21
CA MET A 1 32.70 -28.03 6.59
C MET A 1 32.19 -26.84 7.39
N PHE A 2 30.92 -26.68 7.75
CA PHE A 2 29.93 -27.63 8.24
C PHE A 2 28.68 -27.69 7.36
N ASN A 3 27.98 -28.82 7.50
CA ASN A 3 26.79 -29.27 6.82
C ASN A 3 25.63 -29.12 7.81
N ASN A 4 24.46 -28.60 7.42
CA ASN A 4 23.24 -28.88 8.18
C ASN A 4 22.05 -29.00 7.24
N GLN A 5 21.60 -30.23 7.09
CA GLN A 5 20.43 -30.66 6.34
C GLN A 5 19.18 -30.36 7.18
N ARG A 6 18.20 -29.65 6.62
CA ARG A 6 16.81 -29.72 7.10
C ARG A 6 16.13 -30.90 6.39
N THR A 7 15.91 -31.97 7.14
CA THR A 7 15.10 -33.13 6.76
C THR A 7 13.62 -32.76 6.75
N LEU A 8 12.97 -32.80 5.58
CA LEU A 8 11.51 -32.91 5.49
C LEU A 8 11.08 -34.26 6.07
N ARG A 9 10.23 -34.24 7.10
CA ARG A 9 9.46 -35.41 7.52
C ARG A 9 8.10 -35.36 6.82
N ALA A 10 7.85 -36.35 5.96
CA ALA A 10 6.56 -36.58 5.36
C ALA A 10 5.58 -37.11 6.43
N LEU A 11 4.54 -36.33 6.74
CA LEU A 11 3.35 -36.82 7.43
C LEU A 11 2.43 -37.48 6.40
N CYS A 12 1.94 -38.68 6.74
CA CYS A 12 1.11 -39.52 5.89
C CYS A 12 -0.36 -39.16 6.14
N LEU A 13 -0.97 -38.31 5.31
CA LEU A 13 -2.41 -38.02 5.35
C LEU A 13 -3.19 -39.09 4.55
N ILE A 14 -4.14 -39.72 5.23
CA ILE A 14 -5.11 -40.65 4.67
C ILE A 14 -6.20 -39.82 3.99
N GLY A 15 -6.40 -40.05 2.70
CA GLY A 15 -7.21 -39.19 1.83
C GLY A 15 -8.70 -39.12 2.15
N PHE A 16 -9.21 -37.90 2.10
CA PHE A 16 -10.50 -37.58 1.51
C PHE A 16 -10.24 -36.79 0.22
N SER A 17 -10.97 -37.14 -0.83
CA SER A 17 -10.91 -36.52 -2.15
C SER A 17 -12.02 -35.48 -2.23
N SER A 18 -11.74 -34.26 -1.78
CA SER A 18 -12.34 -33.03 -2.29
C SER A 18 -11.21 -32.27 -2.97
N THR A 19 -11.36 -31.98 -4.26
CA THR A 19 -10.48 -31.02 -4.93
C THR A 19 -11.01 -29.62 -4.57
N ALA A 20 -10.82 -29.19 -3.33
CA ALA A 20 -10.72 -27.77 -3.04
C ALA A 20 -9.38 -27.33 -3.65
N LEU A 21 -9.40 -26.36 -4.56
CA LEU A 21 -8.18 -25.63 -4.85
C LEU A 21 -7.78 -25.00 -3.52
N ALA A 22 -6.60 -25.31 -3.00
CA ALA A 22 -6.10 -24.61 -1.81
C ALA A 22 -6.10 -23.12 -2.15
N THR A 23 -6.99 -22.36 -1.51
CA THR A 23 -7.02 -20.91 -1.54
C THR A 23 -5.77 -20.43 -0.82
N SER A 24 -5.06 -19.48 -1.43
CA SER A 24 -3.94 -18.79 -0.80
C SER A 24 -4.40 -17.37 -0.52
N PRO A 25 -3.86 -16.70 0.52
CA PRO A 25 -4.19 -15.31 0.76
C PRO A 25 -3.87 -14.46 -0.48
N GLN A 26 -4.63 -13.39 -0.68
CA GLN A 26 -4.29 -12.34 -1.63
C GLN A 26 -2.91 -11.76 -1.29
N GLU A 27 -2.21 -11.32 -2.34
CA GLU A 27 -0.93 -10.66 -2.20
C GLU A 27 -1.11 -9.33 -1.45
N ARG A 28 -0.21 -9.03 -0.50
CA ARG A 28 -0.27 -7.77 0.27
C ARG A 28 0.30 -6.60 -0.53
N PRO A 29 -0.22 -5.37 -0.34
CA PRO A 29 0.40 -4.17 -0.87
C PRO A 29 1.88 -4.05 -0.46
N GLY A 30 2.77 -3.79 -1.41
CA GLY A 30 4.22 -3.66 -1.16
C GLY A 30 5.02 -4.97 -1.28
N GLU A 31 4.34 -6.11 -1.38
CA GLU A 31 4.94 -7.43 -1.64
C GLU A 31 5.06 -7.71 -3.14
N PRO A 32 5.91 -8.66 -3.56
CA PRO A 32 6.03 -9.05 -4.96
C PRO A 32 4.82 -9.87 -5.42
N LEU A 33 4.59 -9.90 -6.73
CA LEU A 33 3.69 -10.88 -7.34
C LEU A 33 4.09 -12.32 -6.93
N ALA A 34 3.17 -13.09 -6.39
CA ALA A 34 3.36 -14.49 -5.99
C ALA A 34 3.74 -15.40 -7.17
N THR A 35 3.46 -14.96 -8.40
CA THR A 35 3.78 -15.69 -9.64
C THR A 35 5.18 -15.43 -10.18
N LEU A 36 5.99 -14.58 -9.54
CA LEU A 36 7.36 -14.32 -9.97
C LEU A 36 8.20 -15.60 -10.00
N THR A 37 8.99 -15.75 -11.08
CA THR A 37 10.05 -16.76 -11.10
C THR A 37 11.17 -16.35 -10.13
N ALA A 38 12.02 -17.29 -9.71
CA ALA A 38 13.14 -16.99 -8.82
C ALA A 38 14.09 -15.88 -9.34
N ASP A 39 14.24 -15.77 -10.66
CA ASP A 39 15.04 -14.71 -11.29
C ASP A 39 14.36 -13.34 -11.18
N LEU A 40 13.06 -13.27 -11.47
CA LEU A 40 12.28 -12.04 -11.34
C LEU A 40 12.13 -11.60 -9.88
N LEU A 41 11.96 -12.54 -8.96
CA LEU A 41 11.96 -12.25 -7.52
C LEU A 41 13.31 -11.67 -7.09
N SER A 42 14.42 -12.22 -7.58
CA SER A 42 15.74 -11.66 -7.30
C SER A 42 15.89 -10.23 -7.83
N ARG A 43 15.32 -9.92 -9.00
CA ARG A 43 15.30 -8.55 -9.56
C ARG A 43 14.46 -7.61 -8.71
N PHE A 44 13.27 -8.06 -8.28
CA PHE A 44 12.41 -7.32 -7.36
C PHE A 44 13.12 -6.98 -6.05
N GLU A 45 13.78 -7.94 -5.41
CA GLU A 45 14.46 -7.71 -4.11
C GLU A 45 15.63 -6.73 -4.24
N ILE A 46 16.45 -6.85 -5.30
CA ILE A 46 17.53 -5.88 -5.56
C ILE A 46 16.93 -4.50 -5.86
N GLY A 47 15.84 -4.45 -6.63
CA GLY A 47 15.11 -3.23 -6.90
C GLY A 47 14.54 -2.57 -5.64
N LYS A 48 13.99 -3.37 -4.71
CA LYS A 48 13.46 -2.89 -3.42
C LYS A 48 14.55 -2.25 -2.57
N ILE A 49 15.77 -2.80 -2.61
CA ILE A 49 16.94 -2.20 -1.95
C ILE A 49 17.26 -0.85 -2.60
N ALA A 50 17.40 -0.79 -3.92
CA ALA A 50 17.70 0.46 -4.63
C ALA A 50 16.61 1.53 -4.42
N PHE A 51 15.34 1.14 -4.42
CA PHE A 51 14.19 2.02 -4.22
C PHE A 51 14.22 2.73 -2.85
N ASN A 52 14.77 2.07 -1.82
CA ASN A 52 14.90 2.60 -0.46
C ASN A 52 16.29 3.14 -0.14
N GLU A 53 17.24 3.08 -1.08
CA GLU A 53 18.60 3.57 -0.87
C GLU A 53 18.62 5.10 -0.96
N ASP A 54 19.10 5.74 0.10
CA ASP A 54 19.34 7.18 0.09
C ASP A 54 20.59 7.50 -0.74
N LEU A 55 20.41 8.22 -1.84
CA LEU A 55 21.49 8.74 -2.64
C LEU A 55 22.35 9.71 -1.81
N THR A 56 23.66 9.50 -1.87
CA THR A 56 24.65 10.42 -1.30
C THR A 56 25.17 11.34 -2.38
N ILE A 57 25.83 12.45 -2.00
CA ILE A 57 26.48 13.34 -2.97
C ILE A 57 27.48 12.55 -3.82
N GLU A 58 28.33 11.72 -3.22
CA GLU A 58 29.28 10.89 -3.97
C GLU A 58 28.61 9.79 -4.81
N GLY A 59 27.39 9.40 -4.42
CA GLY A 59 26.55 8.41 -5.12
C GLY A 59 25.67 9.00 -6.22
N GLY A 60 25.80 10.30 -6.52
CA GLY A 60 25.07 10.94 -7.61
C GLY A 60 23.82 11.71 -7.21
N LEU A 61 23.67 12.06 -5.92
CA LEU A 61 22.66 13.04 -5.52
C LEU A 61 23.04 14.41 -6.10
N GLY A 62 22.26 14.87 -7.07
CA GLY A 62 22.46 16.14 -7.74
C GLY A 62 22.29 17.36 -6.82
N PRO A 63 22.62 18.55 -7.33
CA PRO A 63 22.73 19.76 -6.51
C PRO A 63 21.40 20.22 -5.90
N ILE A 64 20.30 19.84 -6.53
CA ILE A 64 18.91 20.13 -6.14
C ILE A 64 18.08 18.85 -6.23
N PHE A 65 17.17 18.63 -5.30
CA PHE A 65 16.30 17.44 -5.25
C PHE A 65 15.07 17.69 -4.38
N ASN A 66 14.10 16.78 -4.37
CA ASN A 66 12.98 16.77 -3.41
C ASN A 66 13.21 15.75 -2.29
N GLN A 67 13.74 14.58 -2.61
CA GLN A 67 14.14 13.55 -1.64
C GLN A 67 15.34 12.75 -2.14
N THR A 68 16.02 12.06 -1.22
CA THR A 68 17.21 11.23 -1.51
C THR A 68 16.89 9.80 -1.93
N SER A 69 15.66 9.33 -1.77
CA SER A 69 15.24 7.97 -2.11
C SER A 69 13.78 7.95 -2.58
N CYS A 70 13.43 7.00 -3.45
CA CYS A 70 12.05 6.83 -3.91
C CYS A 70 11.13 6.46 -2.72
N GLY A 71 11.62 5.61 -1.83
CA GLY A 71 10.93 5.17 -0.61
C GLY A 71 10.58 6.32 0.35
N SER A 72 11.31 7.44 0.33
CA SER A 72 10.95 8.62 1.14
C SER A 72 9.62 9.26 0.73
N CYS A 73 9.23 9.11 -0.54
CA CYS A 73 7.97 9.61 -1.08
C CYS A 73 6.90 8.51 -1.19
N HIS A 74 7.29 7.27 -1.48
CA HIS A 74 6.40 6.14 -1.78
C HIS A 74 6.47 5.08 -0.66
N ASN A 75 5.85 5.36 0.49
CA ASN A 75 6.04 4.60 1.73
C ASN A 75 4.78 4.10 2.42
N ASN A 76 3.58 4.31 1.85
CA ASN A 76 2.35 3.78 2.42
C ASN A 76 1.66 2.75 1.50
N PRO A 77 2.05 1.45 1.57
CA PRO A 77 3.33 0.93 2.11
C PRO A 77 4.49 1.23 1.13
N ILE A 78 5.65 0.57 1.26
CA ILE A 78 6.78 0.77 0.32
C ILE A 78 6.32 0.53 -1.13
N GLY A 79 6.54 1.51 -2.01
CA GLY A 79 6.03 1.52 -3.39
C GLY A 79 4.60 2.05 -3.52
N GLY A 80 3.91 2.28 -2.41
CA GLY A 80 2.58 2.87 -2.31
C GLY A 80 2.55 4.38 -2.51
N ALA A 81 1.42 4.97 -2.12
CA ALA A 81 1.28 6.43 -2.10
C ALA A 81 2.09 7.02 -0.94
N GLY A 82 2.22 8.35 -0.90
CA GLY A 82 2.74 9.03 0.28
C GLY A 82 2.12 10.41 0.45
N SER A 83 2.48 11.07 1.53
CA SER A 83 1.93 12.38 1.91
C SER A 83 2.77 13.56 1.42
N GLN A 84 3.93 13.29 0.82
CA GLN A 84 4.82 14.31 0.30
C GLN A 84 4.17 15.04 -0.87
N THR A 85 4.33 16.37 -0.92
CA THR A 85 3.83 17.19 -2.02
C THR A 85 4.97 17.90 -2.72
N VAL A 86 4.93 17.92 -4.05
CA VAL A 86 5.86 18.66 -4.90
C VAL A 86 5.21 19.93 -5.44
N THR A 87 6.00 20.98 -5.65
CA THR A 87 5.51 22.25 -6.19
C THR A 87 5.69 22.30 -7.71
N ARG A 88 4.57 22.34 -8.43
CA ARG A 88 4.52 22.64 -9.87
C ARG A 88 4.34 24.13 -10.09
N PHE A 89 4.90 24.66 -11.17
CA PHE A 89 4.75 26.05 -11.56
C PHE A 89 4.65 26.22 -13.07
N GLY A 90 4.29 27.42 -13.51
CA GLY A 90 4.30 27.82 -14.91
C GLY A 90 3.78 29.25 -15.10
N PHE A 91 3.74 29.67 -16.36
CA PHE A 91 3.25 30.98 -16.75
C PHE A 91 2.13 30.87 -17.80
N ILE A 92 0.97 31.43 -17.48
CA ILE A 92 -0.13 31.62 -18.43
C ILE A 92 -0.09 33.05 -18.99
N GLY A 93 0.02 33.14 -20.31
CA GLY A 93 -0.01 34.41 -21.03
C GLY A 93 -1.38 35.10 -20.96
N LYS A 94 -1.40 36.43 -21.02
CA LYS A 94 -2.66 37.23 -21.01
C LYS A 94 -3.66 36.90 -22.12
N LYS A 95 -3.21 36.22 -23.18
CA LYS A 95 -4.04 35.79 -24.32
C LYS A 95 -4.26 34.27 -24.33
N GLY A 96 -4.01 33.60 -23.20
CA GLY A 96 -3.84 32.14 -23.14
C GLY A 96 -2.43 31.72 -23.56
N GLY A 97 -2.23 30.40 -23.64
CA GLY A 97 -0.92 29.77 -23.77
C GLY A 97 -0.29 29.53 -22.40
N PHE A 98 0.24 28.34 -22.21
CA PHE A 98 0.98 27.93 -21.01
C PHE A 98 2.44 27.75 -21.38
N ASP A 99 3.31 28.33 -20.59
CA ASP A 99 4.75 28.16 -20.63
C ASP A 99 5.14 27.40 -19.35
N PRO A 100 5.74 26.19 -19.46
CA PRO A 100 6.16 25.44 -18.29
C PRO A 100 7.31 26.10 -17.52
N LEU A 101 8.01 27.08 -18.13
CA LEU A 101 9.25 27.65 -17.59
C LEU A 101 10.30 26.56 -17.32
N ALA A 102 10.33 25.52 -18.15
CA ALA A 102 11.17 24.34 -17.95
C ALA A 102 12.66 24.68 -18.02
N GLU A 103 13.02 25.78 -18.70
CA GLU A 103 14.38 26.31 -18.73
C GLU A 103 14.85 26.92 -17.40
N LEU A 104 13.97 27.05 -16.40
CA LEU A 104 14.24 27.62 -15.08
C LEU A 104 14.24 26.55 -13.97
N GLY A 105 14.87 25.40 -14.22
CA GLY A 105 15.03 24.33 -13.23
C GLY A 105 14.18 23.08 -13.49
N GLY A 106 13.63 22.91 -14.70
CA GLY A 106 12.88 21.71 -15.07
C GLY A 106 11.37 21.80 -14.80
N SER A 107 10.73 20.65 -14.62
CA SER A 107 9.25 20.55 -14.65
C SER A 107 8.55 20.90 -13.32
N LEU A 108 9.32 21.05 -12.25
CA LEU A 108 8.87 21.28 -10.88
C LEU A 108 9.99 21.97 -10.08
N ARG A 109 9.67 22.52 -8.90
CA ARG A 109 10.71 23.03 -7.99
C ARG A 109 11.27 21.87 -7.19
N GLN A 110 12.59 21.67 -7.26
CA GLN A 110 13.33 20.78 -6.38
C GLN A 110 13.56 21.48 -5.03
N ALA A 111 12.96 20.95 -3.98
CA ALA A 111 12.72 21.68 -2.75
C ALA A 111 13.94 21.84 -1.85
N GLU A 112 14.85 20.88 -1.93
CA GLU A 112 16.09 20.73 -1.19
C GLU A 112 17.29 20.93 -2.10
N ALA A 113 18.45 21.17 -1.50
CA ALA A 113 19.72 21.29 -2.20
C ALA A 113 20.85 20.78 -1.31
N ILE A 114 21.94 20.30 -1.93
CA ILE A 114 23.14 19.88 -1.19
C ILE A 114 23.85 21.06 -0.50
N ASN A 115 23.56 22.28 -0.96
CA ASN A 115 24.04 23.53 -0.39
C ASN A 115 22.97 24.62 -0.57
N ASP A 116 22.75 25.44 0.48
CA ASP A 116 21.84 26.58 0.49
C ASP A 116 22.04 27.56 -0.69
N ASP A 117 23.28 27.73 -1.17
CA ASP A 117 23.58 28.60 -2.31
C ASP A 117 22.98 28.07 -3.65
N CYS A 118 22.67 26.78 -3.71
CA CYS A 118 22.10 26.10 -4.89
C CYS A 118 20.57 25.97 -4.81
N ALA A 119 19.95 26.41 -3.70
CA ALA A 119 18.54 26.16 -3.45
C ALA A 119 17.62 26.88 -4.45
N GLU A 120 16.65 26.14 -4.99
CA GLU A 120 15.69 26.70 -5.92
C GLU A 120 14.59 27.51 -5.23
N PHE A 121 14.05 28.50 -5.96
CA PHE A 121 12.79 29.17 -5.65
C PHE A 121 11.81 29.05 -6.82
N VAL A 122 10.52 29.28 -6.58
CA VAL A 122 9.54 29.39 -7.67
C VAL A 122 9.87 30.63 -8.50
N PRO A 123 10.07 30.53 -9.83
CA PRO A 123 10.43 31.68 -10.67
C PRO A 123 9.48 32.87 -10.49
N PRO A 124 9.97 34.11 -10.34
CA PRO A 124 9.14 35.30 -10.14
C PRO A 124 8.15 35.57 -11.28
N GLU A 125 8.45 35.08 -12.48
CA GLU A 125 7.58 35.16 -13.65
C GLU A 125 6.40 34.18 -13.57
N ALA A 126 6.50 33.10 -12.79
CA ALA A 126 5.43 32.13 -12.65
C ALA A 126 4.17 32.80 -12.08
N ASN A 127 3.03 32.52 -12.71
CA ASN A 127 1.72 33.02 -12.28
C ASN A 127 0.69 31.91 -12.07
N VAL A 128 1.11 30.66 -12.25
CA VAL A 128 0.40 29.45 -11.87
C VAL A 128 1.34 28.62 -11.02
N THR A 129 0.84 28.17 -9.87
CA THR A 129 1.54 27.28 -8.95
C THR A 129 0.54 26.28 -8.39
N SER A 130 0.93 25.02 -8.28
CA SER A 130 0.09 23.99 -7.67
C SER A 130 0.93 23.00 -6.89
N LEU A 131 0.32 22.37 -5.89
CA LEU A 131 0.88 21.20 -5.22
C LEU A 131 0.42 19.93 -5.96
N ARG A 132 1.27 18.91 -5.93
CA ARG A 132 0.89 17.53 -6.28
C ARG A 132 1.40 16.57 -5.22
N VAL A 133 0.51 15.73 -4.70
CA VAL A 133 0.87 14.67 -3.74
C VAL A 133 1.44 13.45 -4.45
N THR A 134 2.35 12.73 -3.81
CA THR A 134 2.91 11.48 -4.35
C THR A 134 1.82 10.43 -4.61
N ASN A 135 1.75 9.94 -5.85
CA ASN A 135 0.85 8.86 -6.24
C ASN A 135 1.43 7.49 -5.90
N SER A 136 0.56 6.46 -5.82
CA SER A 136 1.03 5.07 -5.67
C SER A 136 1.80 4.59 -6.90
N ALA A 137 2.84 3.78 -6.66
CA ALA A 137 3.59 3.01 -7.67
C ALA A 137 3.27 1.50 -7.64
N LEU A 138 2.29 1.06 -6.82
CA LEU A 138 1.87 -0.34 -6.72
C LEU A 138 1.29 -0.83 -8.06
N ALA A 139 1.62 -2.09 -8.40
CA ALA A 139 1.18 -2.78 -9.61
C ALA A 139 1.47 -2.02 -10.93
N PHE A 140 2.51 -1.19 -10.97
CA PHE A 140 2.87 -0.44 -12.17
C PHE A 140 3.12 -1.33 -13.38
N GLY A 141 3.70 -2.52 -13.20
CA GLY A 141 3.91 -3.47 -14.30
C GLY A 141 2.61 -4.04 -14.87
N LEU A 142 1.61 -4.28 -14.02
CA LEU A 142 0.29 -4.73 -14.48
C LEU A 142 -0.44 -3.62 -15.24
N VAL A 143 -0.31 -2.36 -14.80
CA VAL A 143 -0.87 -1.18 -15.49
C VAL A 143 -0.14 -0.91 -16.82
N GLU A 144 1.18 -1.04 -16.85
CA GLU A 144 2.01 -0.97 -18.07
C GLU A 144 1.61 -2.06 -19.07
N ALA A 145 1.26 -3.25 -18.59
CA ALA A 145 0.87 -4.36 -19.45
C ALA A 145 -0.54 -4.23 -20.05
N ILE A 146 -1.36 -3.25 -19.67
CA ILE A 146 -2.64 -2.98 -20.37
C ILE A 146 -2.35 -2.48 -21.78
N SER A 147 -3.00 -3.04 -22.80
CA SER A 147 -2.73 -2.61 -24.17
C SER A 147 -3.32 -1.21 -24.44
N ASP A 148 -2.63 -0.41 -25.26
CA ASP A 148 -3.16 0.89 -25.72
C ASP A 148 -4.53 0.72 -26.40
N ALA A 149 -4.71 -0.36 -27.15
CA ALA A 149 -5.96 -0.69 -27.80
C ALA A 149 -7.11 -0.88 -26.79
N ASP A 150 -6.86 -1.51 -25.64
CA ASP A 150 -7.88 -1.72 -24.61
C ASP A 150 -8.21 -0.42 -23.86
N LEU A 151 -7.21 0.43 -23.58
CA LEU A 151 -7.44 1.76 -23.00
C LEU A 151 -8.26 2.66 -23.95
N LEU A 152 -7.94 2.64 -25.24
CA LEU A 152 -8.69 3.37 -26.27
C LEU A 152 -10.09 2.79 -26.48
N ALA A 153 -10.27 1.47 -26.43
CA ALA A 153 -11.56 0.83 -26.51
C ALA A 153 -12.45 1.18 -25.30
N ASN A 154 -11.88 1.21 -24.09
CA ASN A 154 -12.56 1.67 -22.89
C ASN A 154 -13.04 3.11 -23.06
N ARG A 155 -12.14 4.04 -23.42
CA ARG A 155 -12.48 5.44 -23.74
C ARG A 155 -13.64 5.55 -24.73
N ASP A 156 -13.57 4.80 -25.83
CA ASP A 156 -14.56 4.91 -26.92
C ASP A 156 -15.92 4.33 -26.53
N SER A 157 -15.95 3.44 -25.53
CA SER A 157 -17.18 2.91 -24.94
C SER A 157 -17.86 3.87 -23.94
N GLN A 158 -17.11 4.81 -23.36
CA GLN A 158 -17.64 5.77 -22.39
C GLN A 158 -18.66 6.73 -23.04
N PRO A 159 -19.70 7.16 -22.30
CA PRO A 159 -20.60 8.23 -22.73
C PRO A 159 -19.85 9.51 -23.07
N GLU A 160 -20.20 10.19 -24.17
CA GLU A 160 -19.47 11.37 -24.66
C GLU A 160 -19.31 12.48 -23.60
N THR A 161 -20.29 12.67 -22.71
CA THR A 161 -20.25 13.69 -21.65
C THR A 161 -19.30 13.36 -20.50
N LEU A 162 -18.95 12.07 -20.33
CA LEU A 162 -18.09 11.56 -19.25
C LEU A 162 -16.80 10.93 -19.81
N ARG A 163 -16.56 11.05 -21.11
CA ARG A 163 -15.44 10.41 -21.79
C ARG A 163 -14.14 11.13 -21.44
N GLY A 164 -13.15 10.36 -20.99
CA GLY A 164 -11.81 10.87 -20.77
C GLY A 164 -11.04 11.13 -22.07
N HIS A 165 -9.97 11.91 -21.98
CA HIS A 165 -9.00 12.11 -23.07
C HIS A 165 -7.81 11.15 -22.89
N ALA A 166 -7.43 10.44 -23.94
CA ALA A 166 -6.22 9.63 -23.94
C ALA A 166 -5.01 10.53 -24.27
N HIS A 167 -4.10 10.70 -23.32
CA HIS A 167 -2.87 11.46 -23.54
C HIS A 167 -1.88 10.59 -24.32
N MET A 168 -1.59 10.94 -25.58
CA MET A 168 -0.65 10.20 -26.39
C MET A 168 0.78 10.72 -26.16
N VAL A 169 1.69 9.87 -25.68
CA VAL A 169 3.04 10.24 -25.24
C VAL A 169 4.12 9.33 -25.83
N SER A 170 5.34 9.84 -25.96
CA SER A 170 6.52 9.06 -26.38
C SER A 170 7.27 8.53 -25.15
N ASN A 171 7.86 7.35 -25.27
CA ASN A 171 8.77 6.82 -24.25
C ASN A 171 10.22 7.28 -24.49
N PHE A 172 11.01 7.37 -23.44
CA PHE A 172 12.42 7.76 -23.53
C PHE A 172 13.30 6.66 -24.13
N GLU A 173 12.99 5.40 -23.84
CA GLU A 173 13.75 4.23 -24.30
C GLU A 173 13.64 3.99 -25.81
N ASP A 174 12.53 4.43 -26.45
CA ASP A 174 12.39 4.47 -27.90
C ASP A 174 11.54 5.69 -28.34
N PRO A 175 12.14 6.88 -28.50
CA PRO A 175 11.42 8.08 -28.89
C PRO A 175 11.00 8.08 -30.36
N THR A 176 11.41 7.06 -31.13
CA THR A 176 11.05 6.92 -32.55
C THR A 176 9.89 5.97 -32.79
N ASP A 177 9.43 5.28 -31.75
CA ASP A 177 8.27 4.40 -31.78
C ASP A 177 6.95 5.19 -31.92
N GLU A 178 5.85 4.46 -32.08
CA GLU A 178 4.52 5.06 -32.02
C GLU A 178 4.20 5.67 -30.64
N LEU A 179 3.32 6.67 -30.61
CA LEU A 179 2.89 7.25 -29.35
C LEU A 179 2.00 6.23 -28.61
N HIS A 180 2.24 6.11 -27.31
CA HIS A 180 1.49 5.23 -26.42
C HIS A 180 0.48 6.01 -25.58
N VAL A 181 -0.53 5.33 -25.05
CA VAL A 181 -1.46 5.93 -24.09
C VAL A 181 -0.74 6.09 -22.75
N GLY A 182 -0.53 7.34 -22.35
CA GLY A 182 0.03 7.69 -21.06
C GLY A 182 -0.88 7.22 -19.92
N ARG A 183 -0.25 6.77 -18.83
CA ARG A 183 -0.95 6.08 -17.74
C ARG A 183 -0.33 6.31 -16.35
N PHE A 184 0.87 6.88 -16.29
CA PHE A 184 1.54 7.21 -15.03
C PHE A 184 1.67 8.73 -14.83
N GLY A 185 1.75 9.13 -13.56
CA GLY A 185 1.71 10.52 -13.13
C GLY A 185 0.31 11.15 -13.17
N TRP A 186 0.18 12.35 -12.60
CA TRP A 186 -1.10 13.06 -12.47
C TRP A 186 -1.68 13.58 -13.78
N LYS A 187 -0.87 13.70 -14.84
CA LYS A 187 -1.31 14.14 -16.17
C LYS A 187 -1.17 13.02 -17.20
N ALA A 188 -1.02 11.76 -16.78
CA ALA A 188 -0.77 10.64 -17.69
C ALA A 188 0.40 10.96 -18.66
N GLN A 189 1.45 11.60 -18.14
CA GLN A 189 2.48 12.20 -19.00
C GLN A 189 3.57 11.21 -19.44
N VAL A 190 3.54 9.96 -18.95
CA VAL A 190 4.44 8.87 -19.35
C VAL A 190 3.66 7.56 -19.48
N ALA A 191 4.13 6.66 -20.36
CA ALA A 191 3.43 5.40 -20.68
C ALA A 191 4.16 4.14 -20.20
N SER A 192 5.49 4.18 -20.02
CA SER A 192 6.27 3.07 -19.46
C SER A 192 6.79 3.36 -18.04
N VAL A 193 7.01 2.30 -17.27
CA VAL A 193 7.59 2.36 -15.92
C VAL A 193 9.04 2.84 -16.01
N LEU A 194 9.79 2.40 -17.02
CA LEU A 194 11.18 2.85 -17.22
C LEU A 194 11.27 4.34 -17.51
N THR A 195 10.40 4.88 -18.38
CA THR A 195 10.31 6.33 -18.61
C THR A 195 9.92 7.06 -17.32
N PHE A 196 8.96 6.53 -16.55
CA PHE A 196 8.58 7.11 -15.25
C PHE A 196 9.76 7.18 -14.28
N SER A 197 10.45 6.06 -14.06
CA SER A 197 11.60 5.99 -13.15
C SER A 197 12.73 6.92 -13.61
N SER A 198 12.97 7.01 -14.91
CA SER A 198 14.00 7.91 -15.47
C SER A 198 13.67 9.39 -15.27
N ASP A 199 12.41 9.79 -15.52
CA ASP A 199 11.94 11.16 -15.29
C ASP A 199 11.99 11.54 -13.81
N ALA A 200 11.52 10.64 -12.94
CA ALA A 200 11.49 10.84 -11.50
C ALA A 200 12.91 10.89 -10.89
N SER A 201 13.82 10.02 -11.31
CA SER A 201 15.22 10.04 -10.83
C SER A 201 15.86 11.42 -11.03
N GLN A 202 15.70 12.04 -12.21
CA GLN A 202 16.25 13.37 -12.45
C GLN A 202 15.46 14.46 -11.70
N ASN A 203 14.13 14.52 -11.89
CA ASN A 203 13.34 15.67 -11.42
C ASN A 203 13.04 15.64 -9.91
N GLU A 204 13.00 14.46 -9.28
CA GLU A 204 12.66 14.30 -7.87
C GLU A 204 13.90 14.03 -7.02
N MET A 205 14.90 13.33 -7.55
CA MET A 205 16.08 12.90 -6.80
C MET A 205 17.38 13.57 -7.26
N GLY A 206 17.36 14.34 -8.36
CA GLY A 206 18.57 14.96 -8.90
C GLY A 206 19.58 13.93 -9.42
N LEU A 207 19.15 12.75 -9.85
CA LEU A 207 20.02 11.73 -10.43
C LEU A 207 19.87 11.73 -11.95
N SER A 208 20.86 12.27 -12.66
CA SER A 208 20.87 12.20 -14.12
C SER A 208 21.21 10.77 -14.59
N ASN A 209 20.69 10.40 -15.75
CA ASN A 209 20.71 9.02 -16.23
C ASN A 209 20.85 8.92 -17.75
N ARG A 210 21.00 7.70 -18.28
CA ARG A 210 21.24 7.47 -19.71
C ARG A 210 20.22 8.08 -20.68
N PHE A 211 18.99 8.38 -20.23
CA PHE A 211 17.95 9.01 -21.05
C PHE A 211 17.85 10.52 -20.82
N LEU A 212 18.15 10.96 -19.61
CA LEU A 212 18.18 12.37 -19.18
C LEU A 212 19.58 12.66 -18.59
N PRO A 213 20.60 12.87 -19.44
CA PRO A 213 22.00 12.69 -19.07
C PRO A 213 22.67 13.92 -18.47
N PHE A 214 21.88 14.90 -18.02
CA PHE A 214 22.40 16.14 -17.42
C PHE A 214 21.50 16.56 -16.28
N ASP A 215 22.06 17.06 -15.19
CA ASP A 215 21.28 17.64 -14.10
C ASP A 215 20.47 18.87 -14.51
N ASN A 216 19.39 19.13 -13.76
CA ASN A 216 18.67 20.39 -13.86
C ASN A 216 19.51 21.51 -13.23
N ALA A 217 19.77 22.56 -14.00
CA ALA A 217 20.44 23.74 -13.47
C ALA A 217 19.53 24.49 -12.47
N PRO A 218 19.99 24.82 -11.25
CA PRO A 218 19.17 25.54 -10.27
C PRO A 218 18.61 26.83 -10.84
N ASN A 219 17.27 26.92 -10.92
CA ASN A 219 16.57 28.02 -11.57
C ASN A 219 17.07 28.38 -12.99
N GLY A 220 17.65 27.42 -13.71
CA GLY A 220 18.21 27.60 -15.06
C GLY A 220 19.62 28.22 -15.11
N ASP A 221 20.30 28.38 -13.97
CA ASP A 221 21.64 28.98 -13.91
C ASP A 221 22.75 27.93 -14.09
N GLU A 222 23.23 27.80 -15.33
CA GLU A 222 24.33 26.90 -15.71
C GLU A 222 25.67 27.24 -15.02
N GLU A 223 25.92 28.51 -14.67
CA GLU A 223 27.14 28.88 -13.95
C GLU A 223 27.04 28.42 -12.49
N LEU A 224 25.85 28.54 -11.89
CA LEU A 224 25.59 28.00 -10.56
C LEU A 224 25.65 26.47 -10.56
N LEU A 225 25.05 25.80 -11.55
CA LEU A 225 25.14 24.35 -11.72
C LEU A 225 26.60 23.89 -11.71
N ALA A 226 27.46 24.49 -12.54
CA ALA A 226 28.88 24.15 -12.60
C ALA A 226 29.67 24.38 -11.29
N ASN A 227 29.13 25.14 -10.34
CA ASN A 227 29.72 25.33 -9.01
C ASN A 227 29.13 24.39 -7.96
N CYS A 228 27.88 23.95 -8.16
CA CYS A 228 27.12 23.13 -7.23
C CYS A 228 27.27 21.65 -7.53
N ASP A 229 27.24 21.26 -8.79
CA ASP A 229 27.49 19.89 -9.22
C ASP A 229 28.99 19.55 -9.05
N THR A 230 29.24 18.46 -8.33
CA THR A 230 30.57 17.95 -8.02
C THR A 230 30.82 16.53 -8.54
N VAL A 231 29.79 15.90 -9.09
CA VAL A 231 29.84 14.60 -9.74
C VAL A 231 29.85 14.83 -11.25
N ALA A 232 30.05 13.79 -12.05
CA ALA A 232 30.11 13.94 -13.50
C ALA A 232 28.94 13.19 -14.12
N ASP A 233 28.11 13.94 -14.84
CA ASP A 233 27.01 13.44 -15.63
C ASP A 233 27.41 12.37 -16.70
N PRO A 234 26.56 11.34 -16.94
CA PRO A 234 25.45 10.95 -16.08
C PRO A 234 25.93 10.27 -14.80
N GLU A 235 25.28 10.56 -13.67
CA GLU A 235 25.59 9.96 -12.37
C GLU A 235 25.19 8.48 -12.34
N ASP A 236 24.01 8.18 -12.88
CA ASP A 236 23.51 6.80 -12.93
C ASP A 236 24.38 5.96 -13.87
N GLY A 237 24.81 4.82 -13.37
CA GLY A 237 25.70 3.92 -14.08
C GLY A 237 25.56 2.48 -13.59
N PRO A 238 26.12 1.53 -14.37
CA PRO A 238 25.82 0.13 -14.17
C PRO A 238 26.46 -0.41 -12.89
N ASP A 239 25.67 -1.18 -12.15
CA ASP A 239 26.14 -1.99 -11.04
C ASP A 239 26.99 -3.20 -11.50
N ALA A 240 27.33 -4.09 -10.56
CA ALA A 240 28.16 -5.26 -10.84
C ALA A 240 27.53 -6.24 -11.85
N ASP A 241 26.21 -6.24 -12.02
CA ASP A 241 25.47 -7.07 -12.95
C ASP A 241 25.18 -6.35 -14.28
N GLY A 242 25.50 -5.06 -14.38
CA GLY A 242 25.33 -4.26 -15.59
C GLY A 242 24.01 -3.52 -15.68
N TYR A 243 23.29 -3.34 -14.57
CA TYR A 243 22.03 -2.59 -14.51
C TYR A 243 22.24 -1.24 -13.86
N ASP A 244 21.62 -0.21 -14.42
CA ASP A 244 21.64 1.14 -13.83
C ASP A 244 20.59 1.21 -12.68
N PHE A 245 20.66 2.24 -11.84
CA PHE A 245 19.69 2.49 -10.77
C PHE A 245 18.26 2.51 -11.31
N ILE A 246 18.02 3.20 -12.43
CA ILE A 246 16.69 3.30 -13.05
C ILE A 246 16.13 1.93 -13.45
N ASP A 247 16.98 0.95 -13.81
CA ASP A 247 16.53 -0.41 -14.13
C ASP A 247 16.10 -1.14 -12.86
N ARG A 248 16.86 -0.99 -11.77
CA ARG A 248 16.58 -1.64 -10.49
C ARG A 248 15.26 -1.14 -9.89
N VAL A 249 15.05 0.17 -9.84
CA VAL A 249 13.77 0.70 -9.33
C VAL A 249 12.59 0.38 -10.25
N THR A 250 12.81 0.32 -11.57
CA THR A 250 11.81 -0.15 -12.54
C THR A 250 11.38 -1.58 -12.23
N ASP A 251 12.31 -2.49 -11.94
CA ASP A 251 12.01 -3.89 -11.62
C ASP A 251 11.17 -4.02 -10.35
N PHE A 252 11.49 -3.25 -9.31
CA PHE A 252 10.67 -3.21 -8.10
C PHE A 252 9.24 -2.75 -8.42
N GLN A 253 9.09 -1.58 -9.07
CA GLN A 253 7.78 -1.03 -9.41
C GLN A 253 6.97 -1.94 -10.35
N ARG A 254 7.63 -2.61 -11.30
CA ARG A 254 7.01 -3.50 -12.27
C ARG A 254 6.49 -4.79 -11.64
N PHE A 255 7.15 -5.30 -10.59
CA PHE A 255 6.82 -6.58 -9.98
C PHE A 255 6.10 -6.47 -8.62
N LEU A 256 5.79 -5.26 -8.15
CA LEU A 256 4.89 -5.02 -7.03
C LEU A 256 3.50 -5.62 -7.30
N ALA A 257 2.97 -6.33 -6.30
CA ALA A 257 1.62 -6.86 -6.31
C ALA A 257 0.55 -5.74 -6.34
N PRO A 258 -0.63 -6.00 -6.94
CA PRO A 258 -1.76 -5.11 -6.82
C PRO A 258 -2.28 -5.10 -5.38
N PRO A 259 -2.83 -3.96 -4.90
CA PRO A 259 -3.55 -3.97 -3.64
C PRO A 259 -4.72 -4.96 -3.66
N SER A 260 -4.89 -5.69 -2.57
CA SER A 260 -6.02 -6.61 -2.35
C SER A 260 -7.36 -5.89 -2.33
N GLN A 261 -8.44 -6.63 -2.58
CA GLN A 261 -9.80 -6.20 -2.28
C GLN A 261 -10.43 -7.23 -1.35
N THR A 262 -10.95 -6.81 -0.20
CA THR A 262 -11.51 -7.75 0.77
C THR A 262 -12.84 -7.25 1.33
N PRO A 263 -13.97 -7.94 1.10
CA PRO A 263 -14.11 -9.19 0.33
C PRO A 263 -13.84 -9.02 -1.18
N GLN A 264 -13.34 -10.07 -1.85
CA GLN A 264 -12.86 -10.00 -3.24
C GLN A 264 -13.92 -9.57 -4.27
N MET A 265 -15.21 -9.74 -3.97
CA MET A 265 -16.32 -9.36 -4.85
C MET A 265 -17.67 -9.40 -4.13
N GLY A 266 -18.70 -8.86 -4.79
CA GLY A 266 -20.10 -9.12 -4.43
C GLY A 266 -20.73 -8.12 -3.45
N MET A 267 -19.97 -7.12 -2.99
CA MET A 267 -20.47 -6.07 -2.11
C MET A 267 -21.58 -5.24 -2.79
N GLN A 268 -22.63 -4.90 -2.05
CA GLN A 268 -23.69 -4.03 -2.54
C GLN A 268 -23.14 -2.65 -2.96
N GLY A 269 -22.13 -2.15 -2.25
CA GLY A 269 -21.48 -0.87 -2.54
C GLY A 269 -20.88 -0.76 -3.94
N GLU A 270 -20.34 -1.85 -4.49
CA GLU A 270 -19.82 -1.90 -5.86
C GLU A 270 -20.97 -1.74 -6.87
N THR A 271 -22.10 -2.40 -6.62
CA THR A 271 -23.30 -2.25 -7.45
C THR A 271 -23.81 -0.81 -7.43
N VAL A 272 -23.82 -0.15 -6.27
CA VAL A 272 -24.17 1.26 -6.15
C VAL A 272 -23.19 2.11 -6.95
N PHE A 273 -21.88 1.92 -6.76
CA PHE A 273 -20.79 2.61 -7.44
C PHE A 273 -20.92 2.57 -8.98
N ILE A 274 -21.23 1.40 -9.53
CA ILE A 274 -21.48 1.22 -10.97
C ILE A 274 -22.74 1.98 -11.40
N ASN A 275 -23.85 1.82 -10.66
CA ASN A 275 -25.15 2.36 -11.04
C ASN A 275 -25.22 3.89 -11.01
N ILE A 276 -24.48 4.53 -10.10
CA ILE A 276 -24.43 6.00 -10.03
C ILE A 276 -23.41 6.63 -11.00
N GLY A 277 -22.68 5.81 -11.76
CA GLY A 277 -21.79 6.28 -12.82
C GLY A 277 -20.34 6.51 -12.43
N CYS A 278 -19.92 6.17 -11.20
CA CYS A 278 -18.50 6.27 -10.80
C CYS A 278 -17.60 5.41 -11.69
N ALA A 279 -18.08 4.20 -12.03
CA ALA A 279 -17.37 3.21 -12.84
C ALA A 279 -17.07 3.66 -14.29
N VAL A 280 -17.62 4.80 -14.74
CA VAL A 280 -17.32 5.34 -16.08
C VAL A 280 -15.85 5.77 -16.16
N CYS A 281 -15.39 6.60 -15.20
CA CYS A 281 -14.00 7.05 -15.10
C CYS A 281 -13.17 6.08 -14.24
N HIS A 282 -13.76 5.59 -13.16
CA HIS A 282 -13.13 4.59 -12.29
C HIS A 282 -13.44 3.17 -12.79
N THR A 283 -12.99 2.86 -14.01
CA THR A 283 -13.27 1.58 -14.68
C THR A 283 -12.83 0.39 -13.81
N PRO A 284 -13.77 -0.52 -13.43
CA PRO A 284 -13.49 -1.56 -12.46
C PRO A 284 -12.35 -2.49 -12.85
N THR A 285 -12.36 -3.01 -14.07
CA THR A 285 -11.49 -4.11 -14.47
C THR A 285 -10.81 -3.89 -15.81
N PHE A 286 -9.61 -4.47 -15.93
CA PHE A 286 -8.90 -4.65 -17.19
C PHE A 286 -8.31 -6.06 -17.24
N THR A 287 -7.98 -6.53 -18.44
CA THR A 287 -7.10 -7.69 -18.63
C THR A 287 -5.84 -7.20 -19.31
N THR A 288 -4.67 -7.55 -18.78
CA THR A 288 -3.41 -7.17 -19.40
C THR A 288 -3.22 -7.86 -20.75
N GLY A 289 -2.44 -7.22 -21.62
CA GLY A 289 -2.12 -7.72 -22.95
C GLY A 289 -1.30 -9.02 -22.93
N ASN A 290 -1.02 -9.53 -24.13
CA ASN A 290 -0.23 -10.75 -24.33
C ASN A 290 1.00 -10.49 -25.21
N ASP A 291 1.64 -9.33 -25.03
CA ASP A 291 2.84 -8.99 -25.77
C ASP A 291 3.98 -9.97 -25.43
N PRO A 292 4.61 -10.63 -26.42
CA PRO A 292 5.77 -11.48 -26.19
C PRO A 292 6.95 -10.81 -25.49
N GLU A 293 7.10 -9.49 -25.61
CA GLU A 293 8.19 -8.69 -25.03
C GLU A 293 7.97 -8.37 -23.55
N THR A 294 6.72 -8.39 -23.08
CA THR A 294 6.39 -8.28 -21.65
C THR A 294 6.67 -9.59 -20.91
N GLU A 295 7.17 -9.48 -19.67
CA GLU A 295 7.40 -10.62 -18.79
C GLU A 295 6.14 -11.46 -18.63
N SER A 296 6.28 -12.79 -18.69
CA SER A 296 5.13 -13.70 -18.77
C SER A 296 4.18 -13.62 -17.59
N VAL A 297 4.67 -13.21 -16.42
CA VAL A 297 3.92 -13.05 -15.17
C VAL A 297 2.95 -11.87 -15.22
N LEU A 298 3.13 -10.92 -16.15
CA LEU A 298 2.27 -9.74 -16.31
C LEU A 298 1.24 -9.90 -17.44
N ARG A 299 1.20 -11.03 -18.14
CA ARG A 299 0.39 -11.21 -19.37
C ARG A 299 -0.90 -11.96 -19.13
N ASN A 300 -1.99 -11.50 -19.75
CA ASN A 300 -3.34 -12.05 -19.60
C ASN A 300 -3.78 -12.15 -18.12
N VAL A 301 -3.38 -11.17 -17.30
CA VAL A 301 -3.76 -11.07 -15.89
C VAL A 301 -5.00 -10.20 -15.81
N SER A 302 -6.04 -10.69 -15.13
CA SER A 302 -7.22 -9.88 -14.82
C SER A 302 -6.91 -9.04 -13.59
N ILE A 303 -7.14 -7.73 -13.68
CA ILE A 303 -6.85 -6.77 -12.61
C ILE A 303 -8.06 -5.89 -12.34
N GLN A 304 -8.15 -5.38 -11.12
CA GLN A 304 -9.26 -4.53 -10.68
C GLN A 304 -8.78 -3.14 -10.19
N PRO A 305 -8.28 -2.27 -11.09
CA PRO A 305 -7.71 -0.99 -10.68
C PRO A 305 -8.73 0.07 -10.29
N TYR A 306 -10.00 -0.07 -10.71
CA TYR A 306 -11.01 0.97 -10.53
C TYR A 306 -10.52 2.35 -11.03
N GLY A 307 -9.96 2.37 -12.24
CA GLY A 307 -9.36 3.55 -12.86
C GLY A 307 -9.13 3.34 -14.35
N ASP A 308 -9.54 4.29 -15.18
CA ASP A 308 -9.37 4.22 -16.64
C ASP A 308 -8.03 4.77 -17.15
N PHE A 309 -7.24 5.40 -16.28
CA PHE A 309 -5.97 6.04 -16.58
C PHE A 309 -6.05 7.17 -17.63
N LEU A 310 -7.26 7.66 -17.94
CA LEU A 310 -7.48 8.75 -18.88
C LEU A 310 -7.49 10.10 -18.16
N LEU A 311 -7.34 11.18 -18.93
CA LEU A 311 -7.46 12.54 -18.45
C LEU A 311 -8.93 12.98 -18.39
N HIS A 312 -9.36 13.44 -17.21
CA HIS A 312 -10.69 13.98 -16.98
C HIS A 312 -10.64 15.42 -16.48
N ASP A 313 -11.59 16.22 -16.93
CA ASP A 313 -11.76 17.62 -16.55
C ASP A 313 -12.27 17.71 -15.11
N MET A 314 -11.41 18.19 -14.21
CA MET A 314 -11.73 18.47 -12.80
C MET A 314 -12.43 19.83 -12.61
N GLY A 315 -12.77 20.51 -13.70
CA GLY A 315 -13.30 21.86 -13.71
C GLY A 315 -12.32 22.84 -13.08
N ILE A 316 -12.82 23.78 -12.27
CA ILE A 316 -11.95 24.75 -11.58
C ILE A 316 -11.08 24.13 -10.49
N ALA A 317 -11.28 22.85 -10.18
CA ALA A 317 -10.47 22.10 -9.24
C ALA A 317 -9.16 21.58 -9.84
N GLY A 318 -8.97 21.64 -11.16
CA GLY A 318 -7.70 21.26 -11.76
C GLY A 318 -6.54 22.18 -11.33
N ASP A 319 -5.31 21.71 -11.55
CA ASP A 319 -4.09 22.33 -11.04
C ASP A 319 -3.60 23.55 -11.85
N GLY A 320 -4.24 23.86 -12.98
CA GLY A 320 -3.84 24.93 -13.90
C GLY A 320 -2.58 24.64 -14.71
N ILE A 321 -1.92 23.50 -14.49
CA ILE A 321 -0.66 23.10 -15.13
C ILE A 321 -0.98 22.36 -16.43
N VAL A 322 -0.41 22.82 -17.55
CA VAL A 322 -0.50 22.13 -18.85
C VAL A 322 0.75 21.27 -19.04
N GLN A 323 0.56 20.00 -19.40
CA GLN A 323 1.67 19.09 -19.73
C GLN A 323 1.29 18.26 -20.95
N GLY A 324 2.06 18.42 -22.04
CA GLY A 324 1.74 17.79 -23.31
C GLY A 324 0.34 18.18 -23.80
N GLU A 325 -0.51 17.18 -24.04
CA GLU A 325 -1.91 17.37 -24.44
C GLU A 325 -2.85 17.65 -23.26
N ALA A 326 -2.42 17.38 -22.02
CA ALA A 326 -3.23 17.60 -20.83
C ALA A 326 -3.35 19.08 -20.50
N ASN A 327 -4.57 19.62 -20.52
CA ASN A 327 -4.80 21.01 -20.16
C ASN A 327 -4.81 21.24 -18.64
N GLY A 328 -4.90 22.51 -18.23
CA GLY A 328 -4.84 22.90 -16.81
C GLY A 328 -5.98 22.39 -15.93
N GLN A 329 -7.12 21.99 -16.50
CA GLN A 329 -8.23 21.42 -15.73
C GLN A 329 -8.20 19.89 -15.69
N GLN A 330 -7.41 19.25 -16.55
CA GLN A 330 -7.45 17.81 -16.73
C GLN A 330 -6.47 17.07 -15.82
N LEU A 331 -6.94 16.10 -15.04
CA LEU A 331 -6.09 15.21 -14.24
C LEU A 331 -6.40 13.76 -14.66
N LYS A 332 -5.40 12.89 -14.55
CA LYS A 332 -5.57 11.46 -14.77
C LYS A 332 -6.43 10.87 -13.66
N THR A 333 -7.39 10.00 -13.97
CA THR A 333 -8.05 9.17 -12.96
C THR A 333 -7.01 8.27 -12.27
N PRO A 334 -6.71 8.43 -10.97
CA PRO A 334 -5.88 7.46 -10.26
C PRO A 334 -6.69 6.18 -10.02
N PRO A 335 -6.04 5.00 -10.00
CA PRO A 335 -6.74 3.79 -9.60
C PRO A 335 -7.22 3.92 -8.14
N LEU A 336 -8.37 3.31 -7.82
CA LEU A 336 -8.93 3.29 -6.46
C LEU A 336 -8.54 2.05 -5.67
N TRP A 337 -7.89 1.06 -6.28
CA TRP A 337 -7.24 0.01 -5.49
C TRP A 337 -6.26 0.64 -4.48
N GLY A 338 -6.24 0.15 -3.24
CA GLY A 338 -5.42 0.78 -2.19
C GLY A 338 -5.92 2.15 -1.71
N VAL A 339 -7.15 2.59 -2.04
CA VAL A 339 -7.68 3.85 -1.50
C VAL A 339 -7.93 3.77 0.01
N ALA A 340 -8.15 2.56 0.56
CA ALA A 340 -8.39 2.31 1.98
C ALA A 340 -7.33 2.95 2.90
N TYR A 341 -6.06 2.80 2.55
CA TYR A 341 -4.92 3.35 3.29
C TYR A 341 -4.35 4.64 2.67
N ARG A 342 -4.94 5.17 1.58
CA ARG A 342 -4.45 6.39 0.93
C ARG A 342 -4.83 7.64 1.75
N ASP A 343 -3.83 8.27 2.34
CA ASP A 343 -3.96 9.55 3.02
C ASP A 343 -2.75 10.44 2.66
N PRO A 344 -2.95 11.59 1.98
CA PRO A 344 -4.19 12.30 1.71
C PRO A 344 -4.86 11.95 0.36
N LEU A 345 -6.12 12.40 0.17
CA LEU A 345 -6.85 12.27 -1.09
C LEU A 345 -6.73 13.54 -1.97
N TRP A 346 -7.13 13.38 -3.24
CA TRP A 346 -7.01 14.36 -4.32
C TRP A 346 -5.57 14.69 -4.72
N HIS A 347 -5.39 15.28 -5.90
CA HIS A 347 -4.05 15.54 -6.45
C HIS A 347 -3.25 16.53 -5.62
N ASP A 348 -3.89 17.43 -4.88
CA ASP A 348 -3.26 18.50 -4.11
C ASP A 348 -3.29 18.27 -2.59
N ALA A 349 -3.56 17.04 -2.14
CA ALA A 349 -3.59 16.67 -0.73
C ALA A 349 -4.63 17.42 0.14
N ARG A 350 -5.66 18.04 -0.45
CA ARG A 350 -6.62 18.86 0.31
C ARG A 350 -7.45 18.09 1.34
N PHE A 351 -7.54 16.77 1.21
CA PHE A 351 -8.25 15.88 2.12
C PHE A 351 -7.26 15.01 2.92
N SER A 352 -6.68 15.61 3.95
CA SER A 352 -5.56 15.06 4.74
C SER A 352 -5.88 14.87 6.23
N ALA A 353 -7.16 14.96 6.61
CA ALA A 353 -7.59 14.87 8.00
C ALA A 353 -8.99 14.26 8.11
N GLY A 354 -9.32 13.75 9.30
CA GLY A 354 -10.58 13.07 9.57
C GLY A 354 -10.48 11.56 9.41
N THR A 355 -11.62 10.87 9.50
CA THR A 355 -11.69 9.42 9.28
C THR A 355 -11.69 9.12 7.78
N PHE A 356 -11.42 7.86 7.41
CA PHE A 356 -11.57 7.39 6.03
C PHE A 356 -12.95 7.77 5.45
N ASP A 357 -14.03 7.46 6.18
CA ASP A 357 -15.40 7.80 5.77
C ASP A 357 -15.58 9.30 5.49
N SER A 358 -15.14 10.19 6.40
CA SER A 358 -15.29 11.63 6.18
C SER A 358 -14.50 12.12 4.97
N ARG A 359 -13.26 11.63 4.79
CA ARG A 359 -12.41 12.03 3.67
C ARG A 359 -13.00 11.57 2.33
N ILE A 360 -13.51 10.35 2.25
CA ILE A 360 -14.10 9.83 1.00
C ILE A 360 -15.38 10.60 0.66
N ARG A 361 -16.26 10.86 1.64
CA ARG A 361 -17.47 11.64 1.41
C ARG A 361 -17.16 13.05 0.92
N ASP A 362 -16.20 13.71 1.54
CA ASP A 362 -15.78 15.05 1.14
C ASP A 362 -15.15 15.03 -0.27
N ALA A 363 -14.33 14.02 -0.57
CA ALA A 363 -13.74 13.82 -1.89
C ALA A 363 -14.78 13.57 -2.99
N ILE A 364 -15.82 12.76 -2.71
CA ILE A 364 -16.94 12.54 -3.64
C ILE A 364 -17.72 13.86 -3.82
N ALA A 365 -18.01 14.57 -2.74
CA ALA A 365 -18.75 15.83 -2.80
C ALA A 365 -18.05 16.87 -3.69
N GLU A 366 -16.71 17.02 -3.61
CA GLU A 366 -15.98 18.00 -4.42
C GLU A 366 -15.95 17.70 -5.92
N HIS A 367 -16.29 16.48 -6.37
CA HIS A 367 -16.55 16.23 -7.79
C HIS A 367 -17.78 17.03 -8.27
N GLY A 368 -18.74 17.34 -7.39
CA GLY A 368 -19.97 18.06 -7.72
C GLY A 368 -19.91 19.58 -7.69
N VAL A 369 -18.85 20.19 -7.13
CA VAL A 369 -18.84 21.63 -6.81
C VAL A 369 -18.13 22.47 -7.88
N PHE A 370 -17.22 21.87 -8.65
CA PHE A 370 -16.29 22.60 -9.52
C PHE A 370 -16.59 22.55 -11.02
N GLY A 371 -17.75 22.02 -11.41
CA GLY A 371 -18.09 21.80 -12.82
C GLY A 371 -17.24 20.71 -13.46
N SER A 372 -16.84 19.70 -12.68
CA SER A 372 -16.03 18.59 -13.16
C SER A 372 -16.87 17.62 -13.99
N GLN A 373 -16.21 16.79 -14.80
CA GLN A 373 -16.87 15.66 -15.48
C GLN A 373 -17.53 14.69 -14.49
N GLY A 374 -17.07 14.62 -13.24
CA GLY A 374 -17.64 13.77 -12.20
C GLY A 374 -18.91 14.31 -11.53
N GLU A 375 -19.36 15.53 -11.88
CA GLU A 375 -20.51 16.19 -11.24
C GLU A 375 -21.77 15.31 -11.21
N PRO A 376 -22.19 14.64 -12.30
CA PRO A 376 -23.39 13.80 -12.27
C PRO A 376 -23.31 12.63 -11.27
N SER A 377 -22.14 12.03 -11.10
CA SER A 377 -21.93 10.92 -10.16
C SER A 377 -21.96 11.41 -8.71
N ALA A 378 -21.39 12.60 -8.44
CA ALA A 378 -21.45 13.22 -7.12
C ALA A 378 -22.87 13.61 -6.72
N GLU A 379 -23.65 14.19 -7.65
CA GLU A 379 -25.07 14.48 -7.44
C GLU A 379 -25.89 13.21 -7.19
N ALA A 380 -25.60 12.14 -7.94
CA ALA A 380 -26.25 10.85 -7.76
C ALA A 380 -25.94 10.25 -6.38
N PHE A 381 -24.67 10.29 -5.92
CA PHE A 381 -24.29 9.88 -4.57
C PHE A 381 -25.03 10.68 -3.49
N ALA A 382 -25.10 12.01 -3.63
CA ALA A 382 -25.81 12.87 -2.69
C ALA A 382 -27.33 12.59 -2.62
N ALA A 383 -27.90 12.02 -3.69
CA ALA A 383 -29.31 11.65 -3.77
C ALA A 383 -29.62 10.23 -3.23
N LEU A 384 -28.60 9.41 -2.94
CA LEU A 384 -28.77 8.08 -2.37
C LEU A 384 -29.35 8.10 -0.94
N GLY A 385 -29.96 7.00 -0.54
CA GLY A 385 -30.28 6.74 0.87
C GLY A 385 -29.00 6.54 1.68
N VAL A 386 -29.07 6.78 3.00
CA VAL A 386 -27.89 6.65 3.89
C VAL A 386 -27.27 5.24 3.84
N ASP A 387 -28.10 4.20 3.71
CA ASP A 387 -27.62 2.82 3.64
C ASP A 387 -26.82 2.57 2.36
N ASP A 388 -27.30 3.04 1.21
CA ASP A 388 -26.57 2.93 -0.07
C ASP A 388 -25.29 3.77 -0.08
N GLN A 389 -25.31 4.95 0.56
CA GLN A 389 -24.09 5.74 0.73
C GLN A 389 -23.07 4.98 1.58
N ASN A 390 -23.49 4.42 2.72
CA ASN A 390 -22.62 3.65 3.60
C ASN A 390 -22.08 2.41 2.89
N ALA A 391 -22.92 1.67 2.16
CA ALA A 391 -22.49 0.51 1.38
C ALA A 391 -21.39 0.89 0.37
N LEU A 392 -21.54 2.01 -0.35
CA LEU A 392 -20.50 2.50 -1.27
C LEU A 392 -19.20 2.85 -0.53
N ILE A 393 -19.28 3.51 0.63
CA ILE A 393 -18.08 3.84 1.42
C ILE A 393 -17.39 2.56 1.93
N SER A 394 -18.15 1.58 2.42
CA SER A 394 -17.61 0.27 2.83
C SER A 394 -16.93 -0.44 1.67
N PHE A 395 -17.54 -0.43 0.48
CA PHE A 395 -16.90 -0.95 -0.72
C PHE A 395 -15.58 -0.24 -1.03
N LEU A 396 -15.52 1.10 -0.98
CA LEU A 396 -14.25 1.80 -1.15
C LEU A 396 -13.23 1.47 -0.05
N GLY A 397 -13.68 1.16 1.17
CA GLY A 397 -12.84 0.69 2.27
C GLY A 397 -12.25 -0.71 2.02
N SER A 398 -12.96 -1.57 1.28
CA SER A 398 -12.45 -2.89 0.88
C SER A 398 -11.26 -2.81 -0.08
N LEU A 399 -11.15 -1.71 -0.85
CA LEU A 399 -10.13 -1.52 -1.89
C LEU A 399 -8.77 -1.19 -1.27
N GLY A 400 -8.00 -2.23 -0.97
CA GLY A 400 -6.69 -2.17 -0.29
C GLY A 400 -6.66 -2.88 1.05
N GLN A 401 -7.76 -3.48 1.50
CA GLN A 401 -7.82 -4.18 2.77
C GLN A 401 -7.17 -5.56 2.66
N VAL A 402 -6.23 -5.87 3.56
CA VAL A 402 -5.58 -7.19 3.63
C VAL A 402 -6.60 -8.20 4.18
N GLU A 403 -6.54 -9.45 3.72
CA GLU A 403 -7.41 -10.51 4.24
C GLU A 403 -7.10 -10.78 5.71
N PHE A 404 -8.15 -11.06 6.49
CA PHE A 404 -8.11 -11.22 7.95
C PHE A 404 -7.75 -9.98 8.78
N ASP A 405 -7.03 -8.99 8.23
CA ASP A 405 -6.65 -7.71 8.87
C ASP A 405 -7.89 -6.84 9.19
N SER A 406 -8.46 -7.09 10.36
CA SER A 406 -9.76 -6.61 10.79
C SER A 406 -9.69 -5.20 11.38
N ASP A 407 -8.50 -4.76 11.81
CA ASP A 407 -8.27 -3.41 12.32
C ASP A 407 -7.52 -2.48 11.35
N SER A 408 -7.13 -3.02 10.19
CA SER A 408 -6.53 -2.29 9.07
C SER A 408 -5.20 -1.63 9.44
N ASP A 409 -4.41 -2.26 10.32
CA ASP A 409 -3.08 -1.81 10.66
C ASP A 409 -1.98 -2.38 9.73
N GLY A 410 -2.34 -3.38 8.93
CA GLY A 410 -1.50 -4.01 7.90
C GLY A 410 -0.84 -5.32 8.30
N ASP A 411 -0.93 -5.69 9.58
CA ASP A 411 -0.44 -6.95 10.13
C ASP A 411 -1.62 -7.91 10.35
N VAL A 412 -1.39 -9.22 10.26
CA VAL A 412 -2.38 -10.25 10.60
C VAL A 412 -1.87 -11.00 11.82
N GLU A 413 -2.44 -10.67 12.98
CA GLU A 413 -1.94 -11.10 14.27
C GLU A 413 -3.07 -11.56 15.22
N ARG A 414 -2.75 -11.73 16.49
CA ARG A 414 -3.69 -12.17 17.54
C ARG A 414 -4.93 -11.26 17.64
N ASN A 415 -4.80 -9.95 17.48
CA ASN A 415 -5.94 -9.03 17.47
C ASN A 415 -6.89 -9.32 16.29
N ASP A 416 -6.40 -9.84 15.17
CA ASP A 416 -7.25 -10.29 14.06
C ASP A 416 -7.89 -11.65 14.33
N PHE A 417 -7.31 -12.45 15.24
CA PHE A 417 -7.94 -13.67 15.71
C PHE A 417 -9.06 -13.40 16.72
N HIS A 418 -8.82 -12.61 17.77
CA HIS A 418 -9.82 -12.35 18.83
C HIS A 418 -10.72 -11.14 18.57
N GLY A 419 -10.23 -10.14 17.83
CA GLY A 419 -10.76 -8.79 17.74
C GLY A 419 -10.08 -7.83 18.74
N TYR A 420 -10.03 -6.54 18.39
CA TYR A 420 -9.48 -5.49 19.26
C TYR A 420 -10.38 -4.25 19.34
N SER A 421 -10.79 -3.89 20.56
CA SER A 421 -11.67 -2.75 20.87
C SER A 421 -13.00 -2.76 20.10
N ASP A 422 -12.97 -2.25 18.87
CA ASP A 422 -14.14 -2.04 18.00
C ASP A 422 -14.13 -2.94 16.75
N THR A 423 -13.17 -3.86 16.64
CA THR A 423 -13.04 -4.81 15.52
C THR A 423 -13.48 -6.22 15.90
N ILE A 424 -13.84 -7.01 14.89
CA ILE A 424 -14.27 -8.40 15.06
C ILE A 424 -13.23 -9.34 14.46
N GLY A 425 -12.62 -10.17 15.30
CA GLY A 425 -11.63 -11.14 14.84
C GLY A 425 -12.23 -12.38 14.22
N PHE A 426 -11.37 -13.26 13.75
CA PHE A 426 -11.70 -14.54 13.14
C PHE A 426 -12.49 -15.45 14.10
N HIS A 427 -12.01 -15.63 15.34
CA HIS A 427 -12.59 -16.53 16.33
C HIS A 427 -14.09 -16.27 16.60
N PRO A 428 -14.56 -15.03 16.87
CA PRO A 428 -15.99 -14.77 17.04
C PRO A 428 -16.82 -14.92 15.75
N CYS A 429 -16.18 -14.90 14.58
CA CYS A 429 -16.83 -15.12 13.29
C CYS A 429 -16.90 -16.60 12.88
N PHE A 430 -16.10 -17.46 13.49
CA PHE A 430 -16.03 -18.89 13.16
C PHE A 430 -17.38 -19.60 13.33
N GLY A 431 -17.77 -20.36 12.31
CA GLY A 431 -19.04 -21.09 12.23
C GLY A 431 -20.25 -20.21 11.90
N THR A 432 -20.04 -18.95 11.48
CA THR A 432 -21.10 -18.07 11.00
C THR A 432 -21.23 -18.15 9.47
N THR A 433 -22.43 -17.84 8.96
CA THR A 433 -22.69 -17.64 7.53
C THR A 433 -22.76 -16.15 7.26
N VAL A 434 -22.05 -15.67 6.25
CA VAL A 434 -21.87 -14.26 5.93
C VAL A 434 -22.26 -13.93 4.49
N THR A 435 -22.52 -12.65 4.25
CA THR A 435 -22.56 -12.02 2.94
C THR A 435 -21.38 -11.06 2.80
N PRO A 436 -20.97 -10.66 1.58
CA PRO A 436 -19.86 -9.72 1.40
C PRO A 436 -20.02 -8.34 2.07
N ASP A 437 -21.22 -7.99 2.56
CA ASP A 437 -21.48 -6.74 3.27
C ASP A 437 -21.45 -6.91 4.80
N ASP A 438 -21.28 -8.14 5.32
CA ASP A 438 -21.19 -8.42 6.76
C ASP A 438 -19.76 -8.17 7.29
N PRO A 439 -19.60 -7.69 8.54
CA PRO A 439 -18.27 -7.42 9.12
C PRO A 439 -17.32 -8.62 9.14
N CYS A 440 -17.86 -9.82 9.29
CA CYS A 440 -17.09 -11.06 9.32
C CYS A 440 -16.60 -11.50 7.93
N ALA A 441 -17.08 -10.92 6.83
CA ALA A 441 -16.75 -11.35 5.48
C ALA A 441 -15.27 -11.17 5.09
N ILE A 442 -14.51 -10.41 5.88
CA ILE A 442 -13.05 -10.31 5.75
C ILE A 442 -12.35 -11.65 6.01
N HIS A 443 -13.01 -12.56 6.74
CA HIS A 443 -12.52 -13.87 7.12
C HIS A 443 -13.04 -15.00 6.22
N ASP A 444 -13.92 -14.71 5.25
CA ASP A 444 -14.45 -15.66 4.25
C ASP A 444 -13.62 -15.54 2.97
N VAL A 445 -12.50 -16.27 2.92
CA VAL A 445 -11.46 -16.09 1.90
C VAL A 445 -11.78 -16.84 0.60
N ASP A 446 -12.50 -17.96 0.70
CA ASP A 446 -12.90 -18.74 -0.46
C ASP A 446 -14.27 -18.34 -1.04
N GLN A 447 -14.96 -17.43 -0.35
CA GLN A 447 -16.20 -16.78 -0.73
C GLN A 447 -17.38 -17.76 -0.91
N ASP A 448 -17.38 -18.85 -0.15
CA ASP A 448 -18.49 -19.78 -0.14
C ASP A 448 -19.65 -19.34 0.79
N GLY A 449 -19.38 -18.34 1.63
CA GLY A 449 -20.32 -17.69 2.53
C GLY A 449 -20.35 -18.27 3.94
N ASP A 450 -19.52 -19.26 4.27
CA ASP A 450 -19.37 -19.80 5.61
C ASP A 450 -17.93 -19.56 6.10
N ILE A 451 -17.76 -19.15 7.37
CA ILE A 451 -16.41 -18.98 7.95
C ILE A 451 -16.07 -20.24 8.72
N ASP A 452 -15.15 -21.05 8.20
CA ASP A 452 -14.87 -22.35 8.76
C ASP A 452 -13.37 -22.72 8.80
N LEU A 453 -13.06 -24.02 8.83
CA LEU A 453 -11.68 -24.49 8.94
C LEU A 453 -10.91 -24.30 7.64
N ASP A 454 -11.59 -24.25 6.48
CA ASP A 454 -10.95 -23.98 5.20
C ASP A 454 -10.41 -22.53 5.18
N ASP A 455 -11.13 -21.56 5.75
CA ASP A 455 -10.61 -20.19 5.95
C ASP A 455 -9.51 -20.12 7.02
N PHE A 456 -9.68 -20.86 8.11
CA PHE A 456 -8.69 -20.86 9.19
C PHE A 456 -7.33 -21.39 8.74
N ASP A 457 -7.32 -22.41 7.87
CA ASP A 457 -6.09 -22.91 7.26
C ASP A 457 -5.36 -21.79 6.47
N VAL A 458 -6.11 -20.85 5.86
CA VAL A 458 -5.57 -19.69 5.15
C VAL A 458 -5.18 -18.56 6.11
N PHE A 459 -5.94 -18.34 7.18
CA PHE A 459 -5.56 -17.44 8.28
C PHE A 459 -4.17 -17.80 8.82
N LEU A 460 -3.90 -19.09 9.06
CA LEU A 460 -2.57 -19.57 9.49
C LEU A 460 -1.46 -19.38 8.46
N ILE A 461 -1.78 -19.19 7.17
CA ILE A 461 -0.78 -18.81 6.16
C ILE A 461 -0.52 -17.30 6.18
N ALA A 462 -1.57 -16.52 6.45
CA ALA A 462 -1.50 -15.07 6.52
C ALA A 462 -0.94 -14.55 7.85
N TYR A 463 -1.02 -15.32 8.94
CA TYR A 463 -0.61 -14.91 10.28
C TYR A 463 0.89 -14.58 10.36
N ASP A 464 1.22 -13.37 10.82
CA ASP A 464 2.58 -12.83 10.81
C ASP A 464 3.43 -13.25 12.02
N ASP A 465 2.77 -13.67 13.10
CA ASP A 465 3.41 -14.04 14.35
C ASP A 465 3.80 -15.54 14.41
N GLU A 466 4.68 -15.89 15.36
CA GLU A 466 5.05 -17.29 15.58
C GLU A 466 3.90 -18.09 16.23
N PHE A 467 3.62 -19.28 15.70
CA PHE A 467 2.67 -20.20 16.31
C PHE A 467 3.24 -20.83 17.59
N ALA A 468 2.52 -20.64 18.69
CA ALA A 468 2.74 -21.37 19.93
C ALA A 468 2.00 -22.73 19.92
N ASP A 469 2.57 -23.73 20.60
CA ASP A 469 1.98 -25.04 20.91
C ASP A 469 2.39 -25.37 22.35
N CYS A 470 1.69 -24.76 23.30
CA CYS A 470 2.06 -24.75 24.71
C CYS A 470 1.99 -26.13 25.37
N ASN A 471 1.09 -26.99 24.89
CA ASN A 471 0.89 -28.34 25.42
C ASN A 471 1.70 -29.41 24.66
N GLU A 472 2.49 -28.99 23.67
CA GLU A 472 3.32 -29.82 22.78
C GLU A 472 2.53 -30.98 22.13
N ASN A 473 1.23 -30.77 21.86
CA ASN A 473 0.37 -31.81 21.31
C ASN A 473 0.50 -31.91 19.77
N GLY A 474 1.19 -30.96 19.14
CA GLY A 474 1.37 -30.84 17.69
C GLY A 474 0.30 -30.00 16.99
N THR A 475 -0.59 -29.35 17.74
CA THR A 475 -1.63 -28.42 17.30
C THR A 475 -1.25 -27.04 17.86
N ASN A 476 -1.36 -25.99 17.05
CA ASN A 476 -1.08 -24.65 17.58
C ASN A 476 -2.20 -24.18 18.52
N ASP A 477 -1.83 -23.28 19.42
CA ASP A 477 -2.68 -22.74 20.48
C ASP A 477 -3.96 -22.07 19.92
N LEU A 478 -3.85 -21.35 18.80
CA LEU A 478 -5.00 -20.72 18.14
C LEU A 478 -6.04 -21.75 17.68
N LEU A 479 -5.60 -22.89 17.12
CA LEU A 479 -6.50 -23.96 16.71
C LEU A 479 -7.11 -24.69 17.92
N ASP A 480 -6.34 -24.88 18.99
CA ASP A 480 -6.86 -25.45 20.24
C ASP A 480 -7.98 -24.55 20.83
N ILE A 481 -7.78 -23.23 20.84
CA ILE A 481 -8.76 -22.22 21.26
C ILE A 481 -9.99 -22.26 20.34
N LEU A 482 -9.78 -22.22 19.02
CA LEU A 482 -10.85 -22.27 18.02
C LEU A 482 -11.73 -23.53 18.17
N LEU A 483 -11.14 -24.66 18.56
CA LEU A 483 -11.82 -25.94 18.77
C LEU A 483 -12.38 -26.12 20.19
N GLY A 484 -12.24 -25.13 21.06
CA GLY A 484 -12.97 -25.01 22.32
C GLY A 484 -12.15 -25.12 23.60
N GLU A 485 -10.82 -25.02 23.55
CA GLU A 485 -10.04 -24.65 24.74
C GLU A 485 -10.41 -23.21 25.18
N THR A 486 -10.28 -22.94 26.47
CA THR A 486 -10.61 -21.62 27.05
C THR A 486 -9.38 -20.70 26.97
N ASP A 487 -9.60 -19.43 26.65
CA ASP A 487 -8.64 -18.34 26.63
C ASP A 487 -9.39 -17.09 27.11
N ASP A 488 -9.51 -16.93 28.42
CA ASP A 488 -10.38 -15.91 29.03
C ASP A 488 -9.81 -14.48 28.88
N ASP A 489 -8.48 -14.33 28.79
CA ASP A 489 -7.74 -13.06 28.64
C ASP A 489 -7.44 -12.71 27.18
N ASN A 490 -7.74 -13.61 26.25
CA ASN A 490 -7.51 -13.46 24.82
C ASN A 490 -6.04 -13.19 24.48
N ASN A 491 -5.13 -13.84 25.21
CA ASN A 491 -3.70 -13.72 24.95
C ASN A 491 -3.20 -14.72 23.89
N GLY A 492 -4.08 -15.55 23.35
CA GLY A 492 -3.80 -16.52 22.29
C GLY A 492 -3.16 -17.81 22.80
N VAL A 493 -3.18 -18.06 24.12
CA VAL A 493 -2.66 -19.28 24.75
C VAL A 493 -3.77 -19.91 25.61
N PRO A 494 -4.11 -21.20 25.41
CA PRO A 494 -5.08 -21.89 26.25
C PRO A 494 -4.81 -21.72 27.76
N ASP A 495 -5.84 -21.40 28.55
CA ASP A 495 -5.77 -21.28 30.01
C ASP A 495 -5.21 -22.57 30.65
N SER A 496 -5.48 -23.72 30.03
CA SER A 496 -4.99 -25.03 30.49
C SER A 496 -3.46 -25.13 30.43
N CYS A 497 -2.80 -24.32 29.60
CA CYS A 497 -1.36 -24.17 29.52
C CYS A 497 -0.80 -23.08 30.44
N GLN A 498 -1.64 -22.15 30.86
CA GLN A 498 -1.25 -21.05 31.71
C GLN A 498 -1.24 -21.52 33.18
N THR A 499 -0.08 -21.99 33.64
CA THR A 499 0.11 -22.20 35.08
C THR A 499 0.21 -20.85 35.76
N CYS A 500 -0.77 -20.51 36.60
CA CYS A 500 -0.71 -19.30 37.41
C CYS A 500 0.33 -19.40 38.54
N LEU A 501 1.60 -19.24 38.17
CA LEU A 501 2.69 -19.11 39.13
C LEU A 501 2.39 -17.92 40.03
N GLY A 502 2.28 -18.17 41.34
CA GLY A 502 1.95 -17.15 42.33
C GLY A 502 0.48 -17.05 42.74
N ASP A 503 -0.44 -17.82 42.13
CA ASP A 503 -1.79 -17.99 42.68
C ASP A 503 -1.71 -18.96 43.86
N LEU A 504 -1.53 -18.37 45.04
CA LEU A 504 -1.25 -19.11 46.27
C LEU A 504 -2.51 -19.71 46.89
N ASP A 505 -3.70 -19.21 46.55
CA ASP A 505 -4.97 -19.67 47.13
C ASP A 505 -5.88 -20.41 46.15
N GLY A 506 -5.49 -20.45 44.87
CA GLY A 506 -6.14 -21.21 43.81
C GLY A 506 -7.44 -20.57 43.32
N ASP A 507 -7.62 -19.26 43.52
CA ASP A 507 -8.81 -18.52 43.10
C ASP A 507 -8.74 -18.00 41.66
N GLY A 508 -7.63 -18.27 40.96
CA GLY A 508 -7.42 -17.87 39.58
C GLY A 508 -7.11 -16.38 39.43
N ASN A 509 -6.72 -15.66 40.49
CA ASN A 509 -6.29 -14.27 40.41
C ASN A 509 -4.99 -14.02 41.18
N LEU A 510 -4.14 -13.16 40.62
CA LEU A 510 -2.99 -12.55 41.28
C LEU A 510 -3.39 -11.17 41.79
N GLY A 511 -3.62 -11.06 43.09
CA GLY A 511 -4.12 -9.86 43.72
C GLY A 511 -3.65 -9.68 45.16
N VAL A 512 -4.53 -9.04 45.94
CA VAL A 512 -4.20 -8.65 47.31
C VAL A 512 -4.06 -9.86 48.22
N SER A 513 -4.83 -10.93 47.98
CA SER A 513 -4.76 -12.20 48.72
C SER A 513 -3.37 -12.83 48.63
N GLU A 514 -2.75 -12.79 47.47
CA GLU A 514 -1.47 -13.46 47.24
C GLU A 514 -0.34 -12.63 47.83
N ILE A 515 -0.41 -11.30 47.74
CA ILE A 515 0.51 -10.40 48.45
C ILE A 515 0.45 -10.65 49.95
N LEU A 516 -0.75 -10.79 50.53
CA LEU A 516 -0.89 -11.03 51.96
C LEU A 516 -0.34 -12.41 52.36
N THR A 517 -0.55 -13.41 51.52
CA THR A 517 0.00 -14.76 51.72
C THR A 517 1.53 -14.77 51.60
N MET A 518 2.10 -14.00 50.65
CA MET A 518 3.54 -13.81 50.49
C MET A 518 4.20 -13.13 51.70
N ILE A 519 3.57 -12.06 52.20
CA ILE A 519 4.08 -11.32 53.37
C ILE A 519 4.04 -12.20 54.63
N ASP A 520 3.07 -13.09 54.77
CA ASP A 520 2.99 -14.03 55.89
C ASP A 520 4.11 -15.09 55.84
N ALA A 521 4.51 -15.50 54.62
CA ALA A 521 5.57 -16.49 54.37
C ALA A 521 6.99 -15.90 54.27
N TRP A 522 7.15 -14.58 54.45
CA TRP A 522 8.39 -13.85 54.17
C TRP A 522 9.63 -14.41 54.89
N GLY A 523 10.70 -14.68 54.12
CA GLY A 523 11.97 -15.23 54.59
C GLY A 523 12.22 -16.68 54.15
N PRO A 524 13.11 -17.42 54.84
CA PRO A 524 13.59 -18.72 54.37
C PRO A 524 12.47 -19.75 54.30
N CYS A 525 12.24 -20.30 53.11
CA CYS A 525 11.07 -21.13 52.84
C CYS A 525 11.39 -22.24 51.83
N MET A 526 11.92 -23.35 52.33
CA MET A 526 12.33 -24.46 51.46
C MET A 526 11.12 -25.28 50.99
N ASN A 527 10.79 -25.20 49.71
CA ASN A 527 9.65 -25.87 49.04
C ASN A 527 8.26 -25.39 49.49
N CYS A 528 8.07 -24.09 49.73
CA CYS A 528 6.72 -23.55 49.91
C CYS A 528 6.21 -22.85 48.64
N ALA A 529 4.90 -22.76 48.49
CA ALA A 529 4.28 -22.19 47.29
C ALA A 529 4.60 -20.69 47.11
N SER A 530 4.89 -19.97 48.21
CA SER A 530 5.26 -18.55 48.19
C SER A 530 6.69 -18.28 47.68
N ASP A 531 7.55 -19.29 47.61
CA ASP A 531 8.88 -19.20 46.97
C ASP A 531 8.69 -19.51 45.48
N ILE A 532 8.27 -18.49 44.71
CA ILE A 532 7.84 -18.62 43.32
C ILE A 532 9.05 -18.91 42.43
N ASN A 533 10.20 -18.30 42.72
CA ASN A 533 11.41 -18.46 41.92
C ASN A 533 12.24 -19.71 42.31
N GLY A 534 11.91 -20.35 43.43
CA GLY A 534 12.53 -21.59 43.91
C GLY A 534 13.96 -21.43 44.44
N ASP A 535 14.35 -20.22 44.85
CA ASP A 535 15.70 -19.95 45.36
C ASP A 535 15.87 -20.27 46.87
N GLY A 536 14.77 -20.64 47.53
CA GLY A 536 14.71 -21.02 48.94
C GLY A 536 14.37 -19.89 49.90
N GLU A 537 14.10 -18.68 49.41
CA GLU A 537 13.69 -17.51 50.19
C GLU A 537 12.44 -16.86 49.57
N VAL A 538 11.46 -16.50 50.40
CA VAL A 538 10.34 -15.65 49.98
C VAL A 538 10.76 -14.20 50.20
N ASP A 539 11.04 -13.47 49.12
CA ASP A 539 11.54 -12.11 49.21
C ASP A 539 10.90 -11.12 48.21
N VAL A 540 11.55 -9.98 47.99
CA VAL A 540 11.04 -8.93 47.09
C VAL A 540 10.90 -9.44 45.66
N THR A 541 11.71 -10.41 45.26
CA THR A 541 11.70 -11.01 43.93
C THR A 541 10.39 -11.75 43.67
N ASP A 542 9.93 -12.56 44.62
CA ASP A 542 8.64 -13.25 44.54
C ASP A 542 7.48 -12.26 44.60
N LEU A 543 7.57 -11.23 45.45
CA LEU A 543 6.56 -10.17 45.51
C LEU A 543 6.43 -9.41 44.19
N LEU A 544 7.57 -9.10 43.54
CA LEU A 544 7.56 -8.43 42.24
C LEU A 544 6.98 -9.31 41.13
N PHE A 545 7.05 -10.64 41.26
CA PHE A 545 6.36 -11.55 40.34
C PHE A 545 4.84 -11.33 40.38
N ILE A 546 4.24 -11.29 41.58
CA ILE A 546 2.79 -11.09 41.73
C ILE A 546 2.36 -9.69 41.28
N VAL A 547 3.13 -8.67 41.61
CA VAL A 547 2.83 -7.29 41.19
C VAL A 547 3.01 -7.12 39.68
N GLY A 548 3.95 -7.83 39.06
CA GLY A 548 4.19 -7.81 37.62
C GLY A 548 3.11 -8.49 36.79
N ASN A 549 2.40 -9.47 37.38
CA ASN A 549 1.35 -10.26 36.73
C ASN A 549 -0.03 -10.01 37.38
N TRP A 550 -0.26 -8.78 37.88
CA TRP A 550 -1.46 -8.45 38.65
C TRP A 550 -2.75 -8.54 37.81
N GLY A 551 -3.71 -9.34 38.27
CA GLY A 551 -4.97 -9.57 37.55
C GLY A 551 -5.40 -11.03 37.61
N PRO A 552 -6.48 -11.40 36.90
CA PRO A 552 -6.80 -12.81 36.69
C PRO A 552 -5.62 -13.55 36.04
N CYS A 553 -5.48 -14.81 36.41
CA CYS A 553 -4.49 -15.76 35.89
C CYS A 553 -4.79 -16.26 34.47
N SER A 554 -5.99 -15.88 34.00
CA SER A 554 -6.72 -16.36 32.84
C SER A 554 -7.32 -15.19 32.14
#